data_AF-A0A5K0ZRS8-F1
#
_entry.id   AF-A0A5K0ZRS8-F1
#
_cell.length_a   1.000
_cell.length_b   1.000
_cell.length_c   1.000
_cell.angle_alpha   90.00
_cell.angle_beta   90.00
_cell.angle_gamma   90.00
#
_symmetry.space_group_name_H-M   'P 1'
#
loop_
_entity.id
_entity.type
_entity.pdbx_description
1 polymer ?
#
loop_
_entity_poly.entity_id
_entity_poly.type
_entity_poly.pdbx_seq_one_letter_code
_entity_poly.pdbx_strand_id
1 'polypeptide(L)'
;SSFAINCGGPQITSSGGIVFDGENEDLRASSYYMIDTDRWAVSNNGMFLYNNNPQFTQNTSKPFTNTLDSNLFQTARLSPVSLRYYGLGLENGNYKVNLLFAETAFPDTPTWQSVGRRIFDIYIQ
;
A
#
# COMPACT_ATOMS: atom_id res chain seq x y z
N SER A 1 -2.12 0.21 21.33
CA SER A 1 -1.59 -0.67 20.27
C SER A 1 -1.06 0.18 19.12
N SER A 2 0.00 -0.23 18.43
CA SER A 2 0.49 0.39 17.21
C SER A 2 0.98 -0.66 16.22
N PHE A 3 0.80 -0.39 14.93
CA PHE A 3 1.32 -1.19 13.83
C PHE A 3 1.60 -0.30 12.63
N ALA A 4 2.43 -0.77 11.71
CA ALA A 4 2.74 -0.13 10.46
C ALA A 4 2.79 -1.23 9.38
N ILE A 5 2.36 -0.92 8.16
CA ILE A 5 2.19 -1.91 7.09
C ILE A 5 2.96 -1.42 5.86
N ASN A 6 3.82 -2.27 5.30
CA ASN A 6 4.43 -2.04 4.00
C ASN A 6 3.55 -2.65 2.89
N CYS A 7 2.68 -1.82 2.32
CA CYS A 7 1.67 -2.24 1.36
C CYS A 7 2.29 -2.86 0.09
N GLY A 8 1.98 -4.11 -0.20
CA GLY A 8 2.47 -4.85 -1.36
C GLY A 8 3.95 -5.23 -1.30
N GLY A 9 4.61 -5.12 -0.15
CA GLY A 9 6.05 -5.30 -0.02
C GLY A 9 6.51 -6.03 1.25
N PRO A 10 7.78 -6.46 1.30
CA PRO A 10 8.40 -7.15 2.43
C PRO A 10 8.44 -6.31 3.70
N GLN A 11 8.60 -6.97 4.84
CA GLN A 11 8.88 -6.27 6.09
C GLN A 11 10.10 -5.36 5.92
N ILE A 12 10.00 -4.15 6.43
CA ILE A 12 11.06 -3.16 6.32
C ILE A 12 11.09 -2.25 7.55
N THR A 13 12.28 -1.81 7.93
CA THR A 13 12.47 -0.87 9.04
C THR A 13 12.81 0.50 8.46
N SER A 14 12.08 1.54 8.88
CA SER A 14 12.41 2.91 8.51
C SER A 14 13.67 3.40 9.21
N SER A 15 14.26 4.47 8.68
CA SER A 15 15.34 5.25 9.30
C SER A 15 15.02 5.72 10.71
N GLY A 16 13.73 5.97 11.01
CA GLY A 16 13.24 6.30 12.34
C GLY A 16 13.05 5.11 13.28
N GLY A 17 13.35 3.88 12.85
CA GLY A 17 13.25 2.66 13.65
C GLY A 17 11.85 2.03 13.70
N ILE A 18 10.90 2.49 12.91
CA ILE A 18 9.57 1.87 12.82
C ILE A 18 9.66 0.62 11.96
N VAL A 19 9.24 -0.52 12.50
CA VAL A 19 9.10 -1.77 11.74
C VAL A 19 7.74 -1.77 11.06
N PHE A 20 7.75 -1.81 9.73
CA PHE A 20 6.57 -2.00 8.90
C PHE A 20 6.43 -3.48 8.61
N ASP A 21 5.33 -4.08 9.06
CA ASP A 21 4.98 -5.46 8.75
C ASP A 21 4.85 -5.63 7.24
N GLY A 22 5.32 -6.76 6.71
CA GLY A 22 5.22 -7.06 5.28
C GLY A 22 3.79 -7.40 4.88
N GLU A 23 3.34 -6.88 3.74
CA GLU A 23 2.11 -7.29 3.07
C GLU A 23 2.47 -7.87 1.70
N ASN A 24 3.06 -9.08 1.72
CA ASN A 24 3.57 -9.78 0.52
C ASN A 24 2.58 -10.77 -0.09
N GLU A 25 1.41 -10.90 0.52
CA GLU A 25 0.44 -11.91 0.12
C GLU A 25 -0.07 -11.66 -1.31
N ASP A 26 -0.36 -12.76 -2.02
CA ASP A 26 -0.94 -12.74 -3.35
C ASP A 26 -2.44 -12.37 -3.26
N LEU A 27 -2.71 -11.10 -2.96
CA LEU A 27 -4.06 -10.54 -2.90
C LEU A 27 -4.62 -10.29 -4.30
N ARG A 28 -5.30 -11.29 -4.82
CA ARG A 28 -5.96 -11.27 -6.13
C ARG A 28 -7.25 -10.43 -6.14
N ALA A 29 -8.02 -10.58 -7.20
CA ALA A 29 -9.36 -10.03 -7.28
C ALA A 29 -10.23 -10.59 -6.14
N SER A 30 -10.84 -9.69 -5.37
CA SER A 30 -11.75 -10.03 -4.27
C SER A 30 -11.12 -10.97 -3.22
N SER A 31 -10.01 -10.57 -2.64
CA SER A 31 -9.27 -11.33 -1.63
C SER A 31 -9.25 -10.65 -0.26
N TYR A 32 -8.98 -11.44 0.77
CA TYR A 32 -8.76 -10.99 2.15
C TYR A 32 -7.56 -11.72 2.73
N TYR A 33 -6.82 -11.03 3.59
CA TYR A 33 -5.73 -11.61 4.38
C TYR A 33 -5.67 -10.97 5.76
N MET A 34 -5.30 -11.78 6.75
CA MET A 34 -5.06 -11.36 8.13
C MET A 34 -3.65 -11.81 8.51
N ILE A 35 -2.87 -10.92 9.11
CA ILE A 35 -1.53 -11.27 9.55
C ILE A 35 -1.58 -12.26 10.72
N ASP A 36 -0.62 -13.17 10.82
CA ASP A 36 -0.52 -14.16 11.91
C ASP A 36 -0.47 -13.57 13.32
N THR A 37 -0.12 -12.29 13.46
CA THR A 37 -0.12 -11.59 14.75
C THR A 37 -1.50 -11.10 15.18
N ASP A 38 -2.53 -11.29 14.35
CA ASP A 38 -3.91 -10.82 14.55
C ASP A 38 -4.01 -9.31 14.84
N ARG A 39 -3.02 -8.52 14.40
CA ARG A 39 -2.97 -7.06 14.64
C ARG A 39 -3.62 -6.25 13.54
N TRP A 40 -3.61 -6.76 12.32
CA TRP A 40 -4.22 -6.09 11.18
C TRP A 40 -4.66 -7.07 10.10
N ALA A 41 -5.55 -6.60 9.23
CA ALA A 41 -5.99 -7.34 8.06
C ALA A 41 -6.15 -6.41 6.86
N VAL A 42 -6.24 -6.99 5.67
CA VAL A 42 -6.41 -6.29 4.41
C VAL A 42 -7.44 -6.99 3.55
N SER A 43 -8.32 -6.21 2.91
CA SER A 43 -9.22 -6.70 1.86
C SER A 43 -9.02 -5.92 0.58
N ASN A 44 -8.92 -6.63 -0.54
CA ASN A 44 -8.80 -6.07 -1.88
C ASN A 44 -10.07 -6.39 -2.68
N ASN A 45 -10.65 -5.40 -3.36
CA ASN A 45 -11.86 -5.57 -4.15
C ASN A 45 -11.70 -5.08 -5.59
N GLY A 46 -12.44 -5.71 -6.50
CA GLY A 46 -12.43 -5.41 -7.92
C GLY A 46 -11.47 -6.29 -8.72
N MET A 47 -11.51 -6.11 -10.04
CA MET A 47 -10.70 -6.84 -11.01
C MET A 47 -10.27 -5.88 -12.12
N PHE A 48 -9.01 -5.96 -12.55
CA PHE A 48 -8.55 -5.23 -13.74
C PHE A 48 -9.12 -5.89 -14.99
N LEU A 49 -9.96 -5.16 -15.73
CA LEU A 49 -10.53 -5.65 -16.99
C LEU A 49 -9.47 -5.68 -18.10
N TYR A 50 -9.65 -6.59 -19.07
CA TYR A 50 -8.80 -6.72 -20.26
C TYR A 50 -7.31 -7.02 -20.00
N ASN A 51 -6.98 -7.55 -18.82
CA ASN A 51 -5.64 -8.04 -18.49
C ASN A 51 -5.72 -9.51 -18.08
N ASN A 52 -5.08 -10.40 -18.85
CA ASN A 52 -5.07 -11.84 -18.58
C ASN A 52 -4.14 -12.22 -17.41
N ASN A 53 -3.27 -11.31 -16.98
CA ASN A 53 -2.37 -11.51 -15.84
C ASN A 53 -2.31 -10.23 -14.97
N PRO A 54 -3.42 -9.89 -14.29
CA PRO A 54 -3.50 -8.67 -13.51
C PRO A 54 -2.50 -8.69 -12.35
N GLN A 55 -1.72 -7.62 -12.24
CA GLN A 55 -0.83 -7.41 -11.10
C GLN A 55 -1.57 -6.59 -10.05
N PHE A 56 -1.57 -7.08 -8.81
CA PHE A 56 -2.16 -6.38 -7.67
C PHE A 56 -1.10 -5.74 -6.77
N THR A 57 0.18 -5.86 -7.13
CA THR A 57 1.27 -5.09 -6.57
C THR A 57 1.95 -4.29 -7.67
N GLN A 58 2.54 -3.17 -7.27
CA GLN A 58 3.45 -2.41 -8.11
C GLN A 58 4.76 -2.25 -7.39
N ASN A 59 5.86 -2.56 -8.08
CA ASN A 59 7.20 -2.40 -7.56
C ASN A 59 8.03 -1.54 -8.51
N THR A 60 8.94 -0.74 -7.96
CA THR A 60 9.89 0.09 -8.71
C THR A 60 11.24 0.11 -8.03
N SER A 61 12.32 0.16 -8.80
CA SER A 61 13.69 0.34 -8.30
C SER A 61 14.10 1.81 -8.25
N LYS A 62 13.23 2.73 -8.67
CA LYS A 62 13.54 4.17 -8.66
C LYS A 62 13.69 4.67 -7.23
N PRO A 63 14.70 5.51 -6.95
CA PRO A 63 14.84 6.15 -5.66
C PRO A 63 13.85 7.32 -5.52
N PHE A 64 13.40 7.57 -4.30
CA PHE A 64 12.60 8.74 -3.92
C PHE A 64 13.48 9.71 -3.14
N THR A 65 13.66 10.92 -3.67
CA THR A 65 14.64 11.88 -3.15
C THR A 65 14.15 12.72 -1.97
N ASN A 66 12.83 12.80 -1.78
CA ASN A 66 12.21 13.64 -0.73
C ASN A 66 11.99 12.87 0.59
N THR A 67 12.75 11.78 0.81
CA THR A 67 12.61 10.94 1.99
C THR A 67 13.93 10.21 2.30
N LEU A 68 14.17 9.92 3.58
CA LEU A 68 15.25 9.01 4.00
C LEU A 68 14.85 7.55 3.83
N ASP A 69 13.55 7.28 3.70
CA ASP A 69 12.96 5.94 3.64
C ASP A 69 12.54 5.57 2.21
N SER A 70 13.40 5.80 1.22
CA SER A 70 13.07 5.59 -0.21
C SER A 70 12.48 4.21 -0.49
N ASN A 71 12.96 3.18 0.22
CA ASN A 71 12.52 1.80 0.03
C ASN A 71 11.06 1.56 0.42
N LEU A 72 10.47 2.37 1.32
CA LEU A 72 9.04 2.27 1.68
C LEU A 72 8.11 2.62 0.51
N PHE A 73 8.59 3.44 -0.43
CA PHE A 73 7.79 3.95 -1.54
C PHE A 73 8.00 3.15 -2.83
N GLN A 74 8.85 2.12 -2.78
CA GLN A 74 9.18 1.27 -3.92
C GLN A 74 8.14 0.19 -4.17
N THR A 75 7.29 -0.11 -3.20
CA THR A 75 6.24 -1.12 -3.28
C THR A 75 4.89 -0.50 -2.98
N ALA A 76 3.84 -0.93 -3.67
CA ALA A 76 2.48 -0.52 -3.41
C ALA A 76 1.48 -1.65 -3.72
N ARG A 77 0.44 -1.75 -2.89
CA ARG A 77 -0.74 -2.56 -3.15
C ARG A 77 -1.68 -1.82 -4.10
N LEU A 78 -2.03 -2.47 -5.21
CA LEU A 78 -2.99 -1.97 -6.18
C LEU A 78 -4.36 -2.59 -5.94
N SER A 79 -5.39 -1.77 -6.10
CA SER A 79 -6.78 -2.22 -6.09
C SER A 79 -7.57 -1.57 -7.21
N PRO A 80 -8.33 -2.35 -8.01
CA PRO A 80 -9.17 -1.79 -9.07
C PRO A 80 -10.35 -0.97 -8.58
N VAL A 81 -10.90 -1.30 -7.39
CA VAL A 81 -12.13 -0.68 -6.87
C VAL A 81 -11.95 -0.16 -5.45
N SER A 82 -11.58 -1.02 -4.50
CA SER A 82 -11.41 -0.59 -3.11
C SER A 82 -10.40 -1.45 -2.37
N LEU A 83 -9.47 -0.77 -1.70
CA LEU A 83 -8.52 -1.36 -0.77
C LEU A 83 -8.90 -0.94 0.64
N ARG A 84 -8.97 -1.91 1.57
CA ARG A 84 -9.27 -1.62 2.97
C ARG A 84 -8.24 -2.30 3.86
N TYR A 85 -7.71 -1.54 4.80
CA TYR A 85 -6.88 -2.04 5.89
C TYR A 85 -7.65 -1.93 7.20
N TYR A 86 -7.54 -2.96 8.03
CA TYR A 86 -8.24 -3.08 9.30
C TYR A 86 -7.21 -3.16 10.41
N GLY A 87 -7.33 -2.29 11.42
CA GLY A 87 -6.64 -2.48 12.70
C GLY A 87 -7.48 -3.37 13.59
N LEU A 88 -6.91 -4.45 14.11
CA LEU A 88 -7.60 -5.43 14.93
C LEU A 88 -7.22 -5.26 16.41
N GLY A 89 -8.16 -5.54 17.31
CA GLY A 89 -7.94 -5.43 18.75
C GLY A 89 -7.61 -4.02 19.24
N LEU A 90 -8.03 -2.98 18.51
CA LEU A 90 -7.87 -1.59 18.94
C LEU A 90 -8.89 -1.25 20.03
N GLU A 91 -8.40 -0.74 21.14
CA GLU A 91 -9.23 -0.23 22.24
C GLU A 91 -9.84 1.13 21.88
N ASN A 92 -10.93 1.52 22.55
CA ASN A 92 -11.52 2.83 22.35
C ASN A 92 -10.54 3.93 22.76
N GLY A 93 -10.25 4.86 21.85
CA GLY A 93 -9.29 5.93 22.09
C GLY A 93 -8.95 6.72 20.84
N ASN A 94 -8.04 7.69 21.01
CA ASN A 94 -7.57 8.52 19.91
C ASN A 94 -6.38 7.86 19.22
N TYR A 95 -6.43 7.77 17.90
CA TYR A 95 -5.37 7.19 17.08
C TYR A 95 -4.80 8.21 16.11
N LYS A 96 -3.48 8.17 15.93
CA LYS A 96 -2.79 8.88 14.86
C LYS A 96 -2.60 7.92 13.68
N VAL A 97 -3.30 8.19 12.58
CA VAL A 97 -3.17 7.45 11.33
C VAL A 97 -2.24 8.22 10.41
N ASN A 98 -1.12 7.61 10.02
CA ASN A 98 -0.19 8.17 9.04
C ASN A 98 -0.30 7.36 7.74
N LEU A 99 -0.60 8.03 6.63
CA LEU A 99 -0.66 7.41 5.31
C LEU A 99 0.47 7.98 4.45
N LEU A 100 1.25 7.09 3.84
CA LEU A 100 2.43 7.44 3.05
C LEU A 100 2.14 7.12 1.59
N PHE A 101 2.28 8.11 0.71
CA PHE A 101 1.97 7.99 -0.71
C PHE A 101 3.14 8.42 -1.59
N ALA A 102 3.26 7.77 -2.74
CA ALA A 102 4.12 8.18 -3.84
C ALA A 102 3.49 7.78 -5.18
N GLU A 103 3.71 8.60 -6.21
CA GLU A 103 3.35 8.25 -7.58
C GLU A 103 4.50 7.44 -8.22
N THR A 104 4.17 6.27 -8.76
CA THR A 104 5.16 5.30 -9.25
C THR A 104 4.88 4.78 -10.67
N ALA A 105 3.68 5.02 -11.23
CA ALA A 105 3.36 4.72 -12.62
C ALA A 105 3.52 5.92 -13.56
N PHE A 106 3.15 7.12 -13.11
CA PHE A 106 3.12 8.31 -13.95
C PHE A 106 4.31 9.22 -13.60
N PRO A 107 5.40 9.20 -14.37
CA PRO A 107 6.58 10.01 -14.08
C PRO A 107 6.29 11.49 -14.34
N ASP A 108 7.01 12.38 -13.66
CA ASP A 108 6.91 13.84 -13.88
C ASP A 108 7.58 14.33 -15.18
N THR A 109 8.20 13.44 -15.96
CA THR A 109 8.87 13.81 -17.21
C THR A 109 7.83 14.22 -18.26
N PRO A 110 8.10 15.24 -19.10
CA PRO A 110 7.14 15.74 -20.10
C PRO A 110 7.04 14.78 -21.29
N THR A 111 6.48 13.61 -21.05
CA THR A 111 6.28 12.52 -22.03
C THR A 111 4.83 12.07 -21.97
N TRP A 112 4.38 11.29 -22.95
CA TRP A 112 3.03 10.74 -22.95
C TRP A 112 2.71 9.89 -21.70
N GLN A 113 3.73 9.38 -21.00
CA GLN A 113 3.57 8.58 -19.77
C GLN A 113 3.10 9.42 -18.57
N SER A 114 3.33 10.73 -18.56
CA SER A 114 2.93 11.62 -17.45
C SER A 114 1.47 12.06 -17.49
N VAL A 115 0.75 11.72 -18.55
CA VAL A 115 -0.64 12.17 -18.77
C VAL A 115 -1.63 11.44 -17.85
N GLY A 116 -1.26 10.26 -17.35
CA GLY A 116 -2.12 9.46 -16.50
C GLY A 116 -2.38 10.10 -15.14
N ARG A 117 -3.53 9.76 -14.53
CA ARG A 117 -3.94 10.27 -13.23
C ARG A 117 -4.51 9.14 -12.38
N ARG A 118 -4.25 9.19 -11.08
CA ARG A 118 -4.93 8.36 -10.07
C ARG A 118 -5.66 9.28 -9.12
N ILE A 119 -6.97 9.09 -8.98
CA ILE A 119 -7.83 9.87 -8.11
C ILE A 119 -8.58 8.87 -7.24
N PHE A 120 -8.55 9.07 -5.93
CA PHE A 120 -9.20 8.21 -4.97
C PHE A 120 -9.56 8.99 -3.71
N ASP A 121 -10.57 8.50 -3.00
CA ASP A 121 -11.02 9.04 -1.72
C ASP A 121 -10.52 8.15 -0.57
N ILE A 122 -10.26 8.75 0.58
CA ILE A 122 -9.82 8.06 1.78
C ILE A 122 -10.90 8.20 2.85
N TYR A 123 -11.33 7.07 3.41
CA TYR A 123 -12.28 7.00 4.51
C TYR A 123 -11.60 6.31 5.71
N ILE A 124 -11.72 6.91 6.88
CA ILE A 124 -11.21 6.39 8.16
C ILE A 124 -12.42 6.28 9.10
N GLN A 125 -12.56 5.14 9.78
CA GLN A 125 -13.68 4.81 10.68
C GLN A 125 -13.21 4.66 12.11
#